data_AF-A0A1G8IKZ5-F1
#
_entry.id   AF-A0A1G8IKZ5-F1
#
_cell.length_a   1.000
_cell.length_b   1.000
_cell.length_c   1.000
_cell.angle_alpha   90.00
_cell.angle_beta   90.00
_cell.angle_gamma   90.00
#
_symmetry.space_group_name_H-M   'P 1'
#
loop_
_entity.id
_entity.type
_entity.pdbx_description
1 polymer ?
#
loop_
_entity_poly.entity_id
_entity_poly.type
_entity_poly.pdbx_seq_one_letter_code
_entity_poly.pdbx_strand_id
1 'polypeptide(L)'
;MLYISGQISRKGGQPAYVGRLGDNISDEDGVQAARLAALGILAQIAAATGDRLERVARIVRLGVFVASTPEFNRQSAIANGASDLMVQVFGDAGRHARAAVGVASLPAGVAVEVEAVVSLKQS
;
A
#
# COMPACT_ATOMS: atom_id res chain seq x y z
N MET A 1 2.54 3.38 18.69
CA MET A 1 1.93 3.49 17.34
C MET A 1 3.01 3.95 16.38
N LEU A 2 3.15 3.27 15.25
CA LEU A 2 4.03 3.66 14.15
C LEU A 2 3.14 4.19 13.02
N TYR A 3 3.44 5.41 12.57
CA TYR A 3 2.79 6.05 11.43
C TYR A 3 3.77 6.07 10.27
N ILE A 4 3.36 5.53 9.14
CA ILE A 4 4.21 5.39 7.96
C ILE A 4 3.61 6.26 6.87
N SER A 5 4.39 7.25 6.42
CA SER A 5 4.04 8.12 5.29
C SER A 5 3.73 7.30 4.04
N GLY A 6 3.01 7.92 3.10
CA GLY A 6 2.70 7.33 1.80
C GLY A 6 3.93 6.73 1.11
N GLN A 7 3.82 5.47 0.74
CA GLN A 7 4.81 4.72 -0.04
C GLN A 7 4.26 4.52 -1.44
N ILE A 8 5.06 4.87 -2.44
CA ILE A 8 4.73 4.69 -3.86
C ILE A 8 5.34 3.41 -4.41
N SER A 9 4.75 2.88 -5.48
CA SER A 9 5.30 1.73 -6.20
C SER A 9 6.68 2.04 -6.82
N ARG A 10 7.74 1.39 -6.32
CA ARG A 10 9.11 1.50 -6.86
C ARG A 10 9.70 0.15 -7.20
N LYS A 11 10.34 0.03 -8.37
CA LYS A 11 11.09 -1.16 -8.80
C LYS A 11 12.50 -0.74 -9.21
N GLY A 12 13.53 -1.35 -8.61
CA GLY A 12 14.92 -0.97 -8.86
C GLY A 12 15.23 0.50 -8.51
N GLY A 13 14.56 1.05 -7.49
CA GLY A 13 14.72 2.45 -7.06
C GLY A 13 13.96 3.47 -7.89
N GLN A 14 13.37 3.09 -9.03
CA GLN A 14 12.61 3.98 -9.91
C GLN A 14 11.10 3.83 -9.71
N PRO A 15 10.29 4.88 -9.95
CA PRO A 15 8.83 4.76 -10.01
C PRO A 15 8.40 3.65 -10.97
N ALA A 16 7.44 2.83 -10.54
CA ALA A 16 6.88 1.74 -11.33
C ALA A 16 5.37 1.91 -11.46
N TYR A 17 4.79 1.39 -12.56
CA TYR A 17 3.37 1.52 -12.87
C TYR A 17 2.93 2.99 -12.94
N VAL A 18 3.58 3.77 -13.82
CA VAL A 18 3.31 5.20 -14.00
C VAL A 18 2.11 5.39 -14.91
N GLY A 19 1.07 6.05 -14.41
CA GLY A 19 -0.19 6.20 -15.11
C GLY A 19 -1.40 6.17 -14.18
N ARG A 20 -2.58 5.90 -14.76
CA ARG A 20 -3.87 5.90 -14.05
C ARG A 20 -4.72 4.70 -14.45
N LEU A 21 -5.48 4.19 -13.49
CA LEU A 21 -6.50 3.17 -13.69
C LEU A 21 -7.68 3.76 -14.47
N GLY A 22 -8.23 2.97 -15.40
CA GLY A 22 -9.26 3.43 -16.35
C GLY A 22 -8.71 4.23 -17.54
N ASP A 23 -7.38 4.38 -17.62
CA ASP A 23 -6.66 5.04 -18.73
C ASP A 23 -5.61 4.06 -19.28
N ASN A 24 -4.35 4.16 -18.83
CA ASN A 24 -3.21 3.43 -19.37
C ASN A 24 -2.65 2.34 -18.43
N ILE A 25 -3.27 2.11 -17.27
CA ILE A 25 -2.90 1.05 -16.32
C ILE A 25 -4.03 0.02 -16.25
N SER A 26 -3.67 -1.25 -16.44
CA SER A 26 -4.59 -2.39 -16.27
C SER A 26 -4.94 -2.59 -14.79
N ASP A 27 -6.07 -3.26 -14.53
CA ASP A 27 -6.46 -3.60 -13.16
C ASP A 27 -5.41 -4.49 -12.49
N GLU A 28 -4.87 -5.46 -13.23
CA GLU A 28 -3.81 -6.37 -12.77
C GLU A 28 -2.54 -5.60 -12.38
N ASP A 29 -2.09 -4.69 -13.25
CA ASP A 29 -0.93 -3.84 -12.96
C ASP A 29 -1.18 -2.91 -11.77
N GLY A 30 -2.40 -2.40 -11.62
CA GLY A 30 -2.80 -1.63 -10.45
C GLY A 30 -2.69 -2.44 -9.15
N VAL A 31 -3.15 -3.70 -9.16
CA VAL A 31 -2.98 -4.61 -8.01
C VAL A 31 -1.49 -4.83 -7.70
N GLN A 32 -0.67 -5.02 -8.72
CA GLN A 32 0.79 -5.15 -8.52
C GLN A 32 1.43 -3.85 -8.01
N ALA A 33 0.96 -2.69 -8.47
CA ALA A 33 1.40 -1.39 -7.96
C ALA A 33 1.07 -1.22 -6.47
N ALA A 34 -0.16 -1.59 -6.06
CA ALA A 34 -0.56 -1.56 -4.65
C ALA A 34 0.28 -2.50 -3.79
N ARG A 35 0.54 -3.73 -4.28
CA ARG A 35 1.44 -4.69 -3.61
C ARG A 35 2.85 -4.13 -3.46
N LEU A 36 3.37 -3.47 -4.49
CA LEU A 36 4.72 -2.89 -4.49
C LEU A 36 4.84 -1.69 -3.56
N ALA A 37 3.83 -0.82 -3.51
CA ALA A 37 3.73 0.25 -2.52
C ALA A 37 3.70 -0.31 -1.08
N ALA A 38 2.93 -1.38 -0.86
CA ALA A 38 2.85 -2.06 0.43
C ALA A 38 4.17 -2.77 0.83
N LEU A 39 5.00 -3.23 -0.11
CA LEU A 39 6.37 -3.68 0.21
C LEU A 39 7.21 -2.52 0.80
N GLY A 40 7.00 -1.29 0.33
CA GLY A 40 7.61 -0.09 0.92
C GLY A 40 7.19 0.08 2.39
N ILE A 41 5.93 -0.19 2.73
CA ILE A 41 5.46 -0.18 4.13
C ILE A 41 6.22 -1.19 4.97
N LEU A 42 6.39 -2.43 4.49
CA LEU A 42 7.15 -3.46 5.21
C LEU A 42 8.61 -3.04 5.42
N ALA A 43 9.24 -2.42 4.43
CA ALA A 43 10.60 -1.90 4.54
C ALA A 43 10.70 -0.80 5.62
N GLN A 44 9.71 0.09 5.72
CA GLN A 44 9.67 1.11 6.78
C GLN A 44 9.43 0.51 8.16
N ILE A 45 8.58 -0.53 8.28
CA ILE A 45 8.40 -1.27 9.55
C ILE A 45 9.73 -1.91 9.97
N ALA A 46 10.40 -2.60 9.05
CA ALA A 46 11.69 -3.24 9.32
C ALA A 46 12.72 -2.20 9.80
N ALA A 47 12.89 -1.09 9.07
CA ALA A 47 13.80 -0.02 9.45
C ALA A 47 13.48 0.56 10.85
N ALA A 48 12.20 0.76 11.17
CA ALA A 48 11.77 1.30 12.46
C ALA A 48 11.88 0.30 13.63
N THR A 49 11.99 -1.01 13.34
CA THR A 49 12.02 -2.08 14.36
C THR A 49 13.36 -2.79 14.47
N GLY A 50 14.33 -2.44 13.62
CA GLY A 50 15.61 -3.14 13.49
C GLY A 50 15.42 -4.54 12.90
N ASP A 51 14.72 -4.61 11.77
CA ASP A 51 14.41 -5.83 10.99
C ASP A 51 13.55 -6.87 11.71
N ARG A 52 12.88 -6.46 12.80
CA ARG A 52 12.03 -7.33 13.62
C ARG A 52 10.55 -7.12 13.33
N LEU A 53 10.09 -7.67 12.20
CA LEU A 53 8.67 -7.60 11.80
C LEU A 53 7.73 -8.23 12.85
N GLU A 54 8.20 -9.17 13.65
CA GLU A 54 7.45 -9.79 14.74
C GLU A 54 7.09 -8.81 15.88
N ARG A 55 7.67 -7.61 15.89
CA ARG A 55 7.27 -6.51 16.79
C ARG A 55 5.92 -5.90 16.40
N VAL A 56 5.39 -6.17 15.21
CA VAL A 56 4.04 -5.75 14.82
C VAL A 56 3.02 -6.51 15.65
N ALA A 57 2.16 -5.76 16.36
CA ALA A 57 1.00 -6.31 17.04
C ALA A 57 -0.23 -6.36 16.11
N ARG A 58 -0.43 -5.31 15.30
CA ARG A 58 -1.52 -5.24 14.30
C ARG A 58 -1.25 -4.15 13.27
N ILE A 59 -1.57 -4.40 12.00
CA ILE A 59 -1.82 -3.35 11.01
C ILE A 59 -3.18 -2.74 11.35
N VAL A 60 -3.19 -1.52 11.86
CA VAL A 60 -4.44 -0.89 12.33
C VAL A 60 -5.24 -0.37 11.15
N ARG A 61 -4.56 0.30 10.21
CA ARG A 61 -5.20 0.90 9.04
C ARG A 61 -4.24 0.97 7.85
N LEU A 62 -4.78 0.74 6.66
CA LEU A 62 -4.17 1.18 5.40
C LEU A 62 -5.00 2.30 4.75
N GLY A 63 -4.32 3.35 4.29
CA GLY A 63 -4.88 4.30 3.34
C GLY A 63 -4.33 3.98 1.96
N VAL A 64 -5.20 3.71 0.99
CA VAL A 64 -4.80 3.34 -0.37
C VAL A 64 -5.38 4.36 -1.35
N PHE A 65 -4.49 5.10 -2.01
CA PHE A 65 -4.82 6.13 -2.98
C PHE A 65 -4.53 5.60 -4.37
N VAL A 66 -5.53 5.64 -5.24
CA VAL A 66 -5.44 5.06 -6.59
C VAL A 66 -5.62 6.16 -7.62
N ALA A 67 -4.56 6.50 -8.35
CA ALA A 67 -4.65 7.43 -9.45
C ALA A 67 -5.57 6.83 -10.52
N SER A 68 -6.72 7.46 -10.76
CA SER A 68 -7.79 6.87 -11.57
C SER A 68 -8.61 7.92 -12.31
N THR A 69 -9.22 7.51 -13.43
CA THR A 69 -10.22 8.35 -14.10
C THR A 69 -11.50 8.47 -13.27
N PRO A 70 -12.34 9.49 -13.50
CA PRO A 70 -13.60 9.66 -12.76
C PRO A 70 -14.56 8.47 -12.89
N GLU A 71 -14.51 7.73 -14.00
CA GLU A 71 -15.39 6.59 -14.30
C GLU A 71 -14.91 5.28 -13.64
N PHE A 72 -13.65 5.22 -13.21
CA PHE A 72 -13.11 4.03 -12.57
C PHE A 72 -13.65 3.89 -11.15
N ASN A 73 -14.22 2.73 -10.84
CA ASN A 73 -14.93 2.46 -9.58
C ASN A 73 -14.47 1.18 -8.87
N ARG A 74 -13.29 0.64 -9.27
CA ARG A 74 -12.74 -0.63 -8.76
C ARG A 74 -11.54 -0.43 -7.83
N GLN A 75 -11.40 0.73 -7.19
CA GLN A 75 -10.28 1.05 -6.29
C GLN A 75 -10.14 0.03 -5.14
N SER A 76 -11.26 -0.52 -4.67
CA SER A 76 -11.25 -1.57 -3.65
C SER A 76 -10.58 -2.87 -4.13
N ALA A 77 -10.71 -3.22 -5.42
CA ALA A 77 -10.04 -4.39 -5.99
C ALA A 77 -8.53 -4.14 -6.12
N ILE A 78 -8.15 -2.95 -6.59
CA ILE A 78 -6.73 -2.52 -6.68
C ILE A 78 -6.06 -2.57 -5.30
N ALA A 79 -6.74 -2.04 -4.29
CA ALA A 79 -6.24 -2.02 -2.91
C ALA A 79 -6.05 -3.41 -2.29
N ASN A 80 -6.64 -4.47 -2.85
CA ASN A 80 -6.41 -5.84 -2.37
C ASN A 80 -4.94 -6.26 -2.54
N GLY A 81 -4.22 -5.73 -3.53
CA GLY A 81 -2.78 -6.02 -3.68
C GLY A 81 -1.97 -5.65 -2.43
N ALA A 82 -2.33 -4.53 -1.77
CA ALA A 82 -1.73 -4.13 -0.50
C ALA A 82 -2.27 -4.95 0.67
N SER A 83 -3.59 -5.15 0.74
CA SER A 83 -4.24 -5.85 1.84
C SER A 83 -3.80 -7.31 1.95
N ASP A 84 -3.78 -8.02 0.82
CA ASP A 84 -3.43 -9.44 0.76
C ASP A 84 -1.98 -9.64 1.16
N LEU A 85 -1.07 -8.73 0.79
CA LEU A 85 0.33 -8.78 1.23
C LEU A 85 0.44 -8.65 2.76
N MET A 86 -0.27 -7.71 3.37
CA MET A 86 -0.22 -7.52 4.83
C MET A 86 -0.75 -8.74 5.58
N VAL A 87 -1.84 -9.35 5.10
CA VAL A 87 -2.38 -10.60 5.65
C VAL A 87 -1.43 -11.77 5.41
N GLN A 88 -0.82 -11.87 4.23
CA GLN A 88 0.15 -12.91 3.90
C GLN A 88 1.37 -12.88 4.85
N VAL A 89 1.83 -11.69 5.22
CA VAL A 89 3.02 -11.52 6.08
C VAL A 89 2.70 -11.66 7.57
N PHE A 90 1.57 -11.08 8.03
CA PHE A 90 1.26 -10.98 9.46
C PHE A 90 0.10 -11.88 9.93
N GLY A 91 -0.52 -12.65 9.04
CA GLY A 91 -1.70 -13.47 9.36
C GLY A 91 -2.85 -12.61 9.88
N ASP A 92 -3.45 -12.99 11.00
CA ASP A 92 -4.57 -12.24 11.60
C ASP A 92 -4.18 -10.82 12.05
N ALA A 93 -2.93 -10.61 12.47
CA ALA A 93 -2.40 -9.29 12.79
C ALA A 93 -2.31 -8.38 11.54
N GLY A 94 -2.34 -8.98 10.35
CA GLY A 94 -2.38 -8.27 9.07
C GLY A 94 -3.76 -7.78 8.67
N ARG A 95 -4.85 -8.20 9.32
CA ARG A 95 -6.21 -7.71 9.04
C ARG A 95 -6.40 -6.31 9.61
N HIS A 96 -6.93 -5.40 8.79
CA HIS A 96 -6.91 -3.96 9.07
C HIS A 96 -8.20 -3.27 8.60
N ALA A 97 -8.46 -2.08 9.17
CA ALA A 97 -9.37 -1.13 8.54
C ALA A 97 -8.73 -0.55 7.27
N ARG A 98 -9.55 -0.15 6.29
CA ARG A 98 -9.04 0.37 5.01
C ARG A 98 -9.90 1.51 4.49
N ALA A 99 -9.26 2.49 3.87
CA ALA A 99 -9.90 3.36 2.87
C ALA A 99 -9.20 3.15 1.52
N ALA A 100 -10.00 3.04 0.46
CA ALA A 100 -9.52 2.94 -0.92
C ALA A 100 -10.25 4.02 -1.73
N VAL A 101 -9.52 5.03 -2.20
CA VAL A 101 -10.10 6.21 -2.85
C VAL A 101 -9.41 6.51 -4.17
N GLY A 102 -10.19 7.01 -5.12
CA GLY A 102 -9.66 7.54 -6.38
C GLY A 102 -9.09 8.94 -6.18
N VAL A 103 -7.93 9.21 -6.79
CA VAL A 103 -7.29 10.53 -6.81
C VAL A 103 -6.91 10.91 -8.24
N ALA A 104 -6.78 12.21 -8.50
CA ALA A 104 -6.47 12.71 -9.86
C ALA A 104 -5.05 12.34 -10.32
N SER A 105 -4.08 12.38 -9.41
CA SER A 105 -2.67 12.06 -9.63
C SER A 105 -1.96 11.77 -8.31
N LEU A 106 -0.77 11.17 -8.41
CA LEU A 106 0.10 10.84 -7.28
C LEU A 106 1.54 11.31 -7.55
N PRO A 107 2.39 11.43 -6.51
CA PRO A 107 3.81 11.77 -6.67
C PRO A 107 4.51 10.86 -7.68
N ALA A 108 5.39 11.45 -8.50
CA ALA A 108 6.09 10.76 -9.59
C ALA A 108 5.19 10.06 -10.64
N GLY A 109 3.88 10.37 -10.64
CA GLY A 109 2.93 9.86 -11.62
C GLY A 109 2.56 8.38 -11.46
N VAL A 110 2.86 7.76 -10.33
CA VAL A 110 2.53 6.34 -10.09
C VAL A 110 1.02 6.09 -9.98
N ALA A 111 0.60 4.85 -10.23
CA ALA A 111 -0.79 4.45 -10.13
C ALA A 111 -1.30 4.32 -8.69
N VAL A 112 -0.45 3.93 -7.74
CA VAL A 112 -0.87 3.66 -6.35
C VAL A 112 0.13 4.16 -5.31
N GLU A 113 -0.41 4.76 -4.26
CA GLU A 113 0.29 5.13 -3.02
C GLU A 113 -0.42 4.51 -1.82
N VAL A 114 0.34 4.00 -0.85
CA VAL A 114 -0.19 3.37 0.37
C VAL A 114 0.45 4.00 1.60
N GLU A 115 -0.37 4.43 2.55
CA GLU A 115 0.08 4.80 3.91
C GLU A 115 -0.38 3.74 4.93
N ALA A 116 0.24 3.73 6.11
CA ALA A 116 -0.13 2.78 7.15
C ALA A 116 -0.05 3.35 8.57
N VAL A 117 -0.95 2.86 9.41
CA VAL A 117 -0.90 2.99 10.86
C VAL A 117 -0.74 1.61 11.46
N VAL A 118 0.32 1.43 12.25
CA VAL A 118 0.74 0.12 12.78
C VAL A 118 0.85 0.19 14.30
N SER A 119 0.27 -0.79 14.98
CA SER A 119 0.48 -0.99 16.40
C SER A 119 1.65 -1.96 16.61
N LEU A 120 2.53 -1.63 17.53
CA LEU A 120 3.67 -2.46 17.92
C LEU A 120 3.37 -3.11 19.27
N LYS A 121 3.92 -4.30 19.50
CA LYS A 121 3.86 -4.98 20.80
C LYS A 121 4.51 -4.09 21.87
N GLN A 122 3.87 -3.99 23.02
CA GLN A 122 4.51 -3.41 24.21
C GLN A 122 5.62 -4.37 24.65
N SER A 123 6.76 -3.81 25.04
CA SER A 123 7.92 -4.57 25.52
C SER A 123 7.58 -5.43 26.72
#